data_AF-A0A821RXS4-F1
#
_entry.id   AF-A0A821RXS4-F1
#
_cell.length_a   1.000
_cell.length_b   1.000
_cell.length_c   1.000
_cell.angle_alpha   90.00
_cell.angle_beta   90.00
_cell.angle_gamma   90.00
#
_symmetry.space_group_name_H-M   'P 1'
#
loop_
_entity.id
_entity.type
_entity.pdbx_description
1 polymer ?
#
loop_
_entity_poly.entity_id
_entity_poly.type
_entity_poly.pdbx_seq_one_letter_code
_entity_poly.pdbx_strand_id
1 'polypeptide(L)'
;MGDIRSLEQGYLNMGHILSFITNLSHLNAVCILLKPNESRLNIVFRTYFTHLVEFLGENMRHNIIFCFTNTRSTFFTPGITAPLLKEVLANFPVTNIPLNKKKHMLL
;
A
#
# COMPACT_ATOMS: atom_id res chain seq x y z
N MET A 1 -10.91 6.35 -19.61
CA MET A 1 -9.98 6.07 -20.73
C MET A 1 -8.57 6.08 -20.15
N GLY A 2 -7.88 4.95 -20.15
CA GLY A 2 -6.55 4.81 -19.53
C GLY A 2 -5.46 5.04 -20.56
N ASP A 3 -4.56 5.99 -20.29
CA ASP A 3 -3.38 6.22 -21.10
C ASP A 3 -2.41 5.05 -20.89
N ILE A 4 -2.14 4.28 -21.94
CA ILE A 4 -1.25 3.09 -21.91
C ILE A 4 0.14 3.48 -21.40
N ARG A 5 0.59 4.71 -21.69
CA ARG A 5 1.87 5.25 -21.23
C ARG A 5 1.96 5.36 -19.71
N SER A 6 0.83 5.65 -19.05
CA SER A 6 0.77 5.72 -17.58
C SER A 6 0.93 4.34 -16.92
N LEU A 7 0.48 3.29 -17.60
CA LEU A 7 0.60 1.91 -17.13
C LEU A 7 2.02 1.37 -17.33
N GLU A 8 2.60 1.60 -18.50
CA GLU A 8 4.01 1.25 -18.81
C GLU A 8 4.97 1.94 -17.84
N GLN A 9 4.78 3.25 -17.62
CA GLN A 9 5.59 3.98 -16.66
C GLN A 9 5.45 3.43 -15.24
N GLY A 10 4.24 2.99 -14.85
CA GLY A 10 4.03 2.36 -13.56
C GLY A 10 4.77 1.02 -13.42
N TYR A 11 4.87 0.21 -14.48
CA TYR A 11 5.69 -1.00 -14.47
C TYR A 11 7.19 -0.70 -14.35
N LEU A 12 7.68 0.32 -15.08
CA LEU A 12 9.08 0.76 -14.96
C LEU A 12 9.38 1.26 -13.53
N ASN A 13 8.49 2.09 -12.98
CA ASN A 13 8.61 2.59 -11.61
C ASN A 13 8.64 1.43 -10.61
N MET A 14 7.79 0.42 -10.80
CA MET A 14 7.78 -0.77 -9.96
C MET A 14 9.12 -1.52 -10.05
N GLY A 15 9.65 -1.72 -11.26
CA GLY A 15 10.97 -2.34 -11.46
C GLY A 15 12.09 -1.60 -10.72
N HIS A 16 12.09 -0.27 -10.75
CA HIS A 16 13.06 0.54 -10.01
C HIS A 16 12.91 0.39 -8.49
N ILE A 17 11.68 0.37 -7.97
CA ILE A 17 11.41 0.15 -6.54
C ILE A 17 11.93 -1.23 -6.10
N LEU A 18 11.61 -2.28 -6.87
CA LEU A 18 12.05 -3.64 -6.55
C LEU A 18 13.58 -3.76 -6.61
N SER A 19 14.22 -3.20 -7.64
CA SER A 19 15.68 -3.18 -7.77
C SER A 19 16.34 -2.45 -6.60
N PHE A 20 15.79 -1.31 -6.18
CA PHE A 20 16.29 -0.61 -5.00
C PHE A 20 16.17 -1.48 -3.74
N ILE A 21 15.01 -2.12 -3.53
CA ILE A 21 14.79 -3.00 -2.37
C ILE A 21 15.76 -4.19 -2.37
N THR A 22 16.03 -4.81 -3.52
CA THR A 22 16.99 -5.95 -3.60
C THR A 22 18.41 -5.60 -3.19
N ASN A 23 18.79 -4.33 -3.29
CA ASN A 23 20.13 -3.87 -2.92
C ASN A 23 20.27 -3.53 -1.42
N LEU A 24 19.17 -3.59 -0.66
CA LEU A 24 19.21 -3.39 0.78
C LEU A 24 19.67 -4.67 1.47
N SER A 25 20.67 -4.56 2.35
CA SER A 25 21.11 -5.69 3.19
C SER A 25 20.00 -6.19 4.11
N HIS A 26 19.13 -5.28 4.57
CA HIS A 26 17.99 -5.56 5.43
C HIS A 26 16.81 -4.65 5.09
N LEU A 27 15.60 -5.23 5.10
CA LEU A 27 14.34 -4.50 5.00
C LEU A 27 13.47 -4.86 6.21
N ASN A 28 13.27 -3.91 7.12
CA ASN A 28 12.52 -4.18 8.35
C ASN A 28 11.01 -4.02 8.16
N ALA A 29 10.58 -2.99 7.44
CA ALA A 29 9.17 -2.66 7.25
C ALA A 29 8.94 -1.89 5.94
N VAL A 30 7.71 -1.93 5.46
CA VAL A 30 7.27 -1.19 4.26
C VAL A 30 6.09 -0.31 4.63
N CYS A 31 6.24 1.00 4.42
CA CYS A 31 5.16 1.96 4.64
C CYS A 31 4.44 2.28 3.32
N ILE A 32 3.14 2.02 3.26
CA ILE A 32 2.27 2.35 2.12
C ILE A 32 1.49 3.61 2.47
N LEU A 33 1.73 4.70 1.73
CA LEU A 33 1.10 5.99 1.95
C LEU A 33 -0.18 6.11 1.12
N LEU A 34 -1.29 6.47 1.77
CA LEU A 34 -2.61 6.63 1.16
C LEU A 34 -3.24 7.95 1.59
N LYS A 35 -4.04 8.58 0.71
CA LYS A 35 -4.92 9.67 1.13
C LYS A 35 -6.13 9.10 1.88
N PRO A 36 -6.80 9.87 2.76
CA PRO A 36 -7.89 9.36 3.60
C PRO A 36 -9.26 9.52 2.92
N ASN A 37 -9.30 10.19 1.77
CA ASN A 37 -10.48 10.55 1.02
C ASN A 37 -10.51 9.95 -0.39
N GLU A 38 -9.74 8.90 -0.66
CA GLU A 38 -9.91 8.14 -1.90
C GLU A 38 -11.22 7.38 -1.85
N SER A 39 -12.12 7.74 -2.76
CA SER A 39 -13.44 7.12 -2.95
C SER A 39 -13.36 5.77 -3.66
N ARG A 40 -12.24 5.48 -4.32
CA ARG A 40 -11.97 4.20 -4.99
C ARG A 40 -10.49 3.84 -4.89
N LEU A 41 -10.18 2.69 -4.29
CA LEU A 41 -8.88 2.06 -4.45
C LEU A 41 -8.84 1.39 -5.84
N ASN A 42 -8.21 2.10 -6.77
CA ASN A 42 -8.17 1.77 -8.20
C ASN A 42 -7.67 0.33 -8.46
N ILE A 43 -8.11 -0.31 -9.55
CA ILE A 43 -7.58 -1.60 -10.04
C ILE A 43 -6.05 -1.55 -10.11
N VAL A 44 -5.52 -0.39 -10.49
CA VAL A 44 -4.08 -0.08 -10.56
C VAL A 44 -3.39 -0.23 -9.20
N PHE A 45 -4.00 0.27 -8.11
CA PHE A 45 -3.47 0.07 -6.77
C PHE A 45 -3.43 -1.42 -6.41
N ARG A 46 -4.51 -2.16 -6.71
CA ARG A 46 -4.58 -3.60 -6.44
C ARG A 46 -3.47 -4.36 -7.15
N THR A 47 -3.27 -4.13 -8.45
CA THR A 47 -2.23 -4.79 -9.25
C THR A 47 -0.83 -4.52 -8.70
N TYR A 48 -0.47 -3.24 -8.49
CA TYR A 48 0.87 -2.92 -7.98
C TYR A 48 1.09 -3.41 -6.55
N PHE A 49 0.06 -3.34 -5.71
CA PHE A 49 0.13 -3.87 -4.35
C PHE A 49 0.32 -5.39 -4.34
N THR A 50 -0.34 -6.13 -5.23
CA THR A 50 -0.12 -7.59 -5.41
C THR A 50 1.31 -7.89 -5.77
N HIS A 51 1.84 -7.26 -6.81
CA HIS A 51 3.21 -7.52 -7.24
C HIS A 51 4.23 -7.18 -6.14
N LEU A 52 3.97 -6.12 -5.36
CA LEU A 52 4.83 -5.74 -4.24
C LEU A 52 4.80 -6.80 -3.13
N VAL A 53 3.61 -7.25 -2.74
CA VAL A 53 3.42 -8.25 -1.67
C VAL A 53 3.99 -9.62 -2.06
N GLU A 54 3.85 -10.00 -3.33
CA GLU A 54 4.44 -11.23 -3.87
C GLU A 54 5.96 -11.18 -3.85
N PHE A 55 6.53 -10.05 -4.29
CA PHE A 55 7.98 -9.85 -4.29
C PHE A 55 8.58 -9.85 -2.88
N LEU A 56 7.94 -9.19 -1.92
CA LEU A 56 8.44 -9.06 -0.55
C LEU A 56 8.42 -10.39 0.23
N GLY A 57 7.65 -11.38 -0.24
CA GLY A 57 7.51 -12.67 0.42
C GLY A 57 6.68 -12.64 1.71
N GLU A 58 6.38 -13.82 2.24
CA GLU A 58 5.39 -13.99 3.33
C GLU A 58 5.79 -13.30 4.64
N ASN A 59 7.07 -13.34 4.97
CA ASN A 59 7.61 -12.78 6.22
C ASN A 59 7.41 -11.26 6.30
N MET A 60 7.53 -10.57 5.17
CA MET A 60 7.42 -9.11 5.12
C MET A 60 5.98 -8.60 5.17
N ARG A 61 4.99 -9.46 4.87
CA ARG A 61 3.55 -9.07 4.89
C ARG A 61 3.09 -8.56 6.24
N HIS A 62 3.66 -9.10 7.31
CA HIS A 62 3.36 -8.70 8.69
C HIS A 62 3.98 -7.34 9.07
N ASN A 63 4.96 -6.87 8.29
CA ASN A 63 5.68 -5.62 8.50
C ASN A 63 5.26 -4.51 7.51
N ILE A 64 4.11 -4.68 6.85
CA ILE A 64 3.50 -3.63 6.03
C ILE A 64 2.68 -2.71 6.94
N ILE A 65 2.94 -1.40 6.83
CA ILE A 65 2.29 -0.35 7.61
C ILE A 65 1.55 0.56 6.65
N PHE A 66 0.24 0.77 6.86
CA PHE A 66 -0.54 1.72 6.09
C PHE A 66 -0.57 3.08 6.79
N CYS A 67 -0.07 4.10 6.11
CA CYS A 67 0.01 5.47 6.59
C CYS A 67 -0.97 6.35 5.82
N PHE A 68 -1.81 7.10 6.52
CA PHE A 68 -2.75 8.02 5.90
C PHE A 68 -2.20 9.44 5.91
N THR A 69 -1.89 10.00 4.75
CA THR A 69 -1.42 11.38 4.58
C THR A 69 -2.60 12.33 4.36
N ASN A 70 -2.38 13.65 4.39
CA ASN A 70 -3.41 14.66 4.08
C ASN A 70 -4.69 14.54 4.94
N THR A 71 -4.58 14.03 6.16
CA THR A 71 -5.70 13.71 7.06
C THR A 71 -6.30 14.92 7.76
N ARG A 72 -5.83 16.15 7.49
CA ARG A 72 -6.40 17.37 8.10
C ARG A 72 -7.90 17.50 7.80
N SER A 73 -8.33 17.21 6.58
CA SER A 73 -9.75 17.25 6.18
C SER A 73 -10.60 16.13 6.81
N THR A 74 -9.96 15.10 7.36
CA THR A 74 -10.61 13.96 8.01
C THR A 74 -10.31 13.91 9.50
N PHE A 75 -9.96 15.05 10.12
CA PHE A 75 -9.65 15.16 11.55
C PHE A 75 -8.57 14.17 12.02
N PHE A 76 -7.51 14.02 11.24
CA PHE A 76 -6.40 13.09 11.49
C PHE A 76 -6.83 11.61 11.51
N THR A 77 -7.96 11.29 10.87
CA THR A 77 -8.43 9.91 10.72
C THR A 77 -8.18 9.37 9.32
N PRO A 78 -8.11 8.03 9.15
CA PRO A 78 -8.00 7.38 7.84
C PRO A 78 -9.17 7.61 6.87
N GLY A 79 -10.26 8.24 7.32
CA GLY A 79 -11.43 8.57 6.49
C GLY A 79 -12.05 7.38 5.78
N ILE A 80 -12.63 7.63 4.60
CA ILE A 80 -13.35 6.64 3.79
C ILE A 80 -12.42 5.62 3.13
N THR A 81 -11.11 5.90 3.06
CA THR A 81 -10.16 4.99 2.42
C THR A 81 -9.87 3.76 3.28
N ALA A 82 -9.92 3.87 4.61
CA ALA A 82 -9.71 2.72 5.49
C ALA A 82 -10.69 1.54 5.29
N PRO A 83 -12.03 1.74 5.26
CA PRO A 83 -12.94 0.63 5.01
C PRO A 83 -12.75 0.03 3.61
N LEU A 84 -12.45 0.85 2.59
CA LEU A 84 -12.13 0.36 1.25
C LEU A 84 -10.86 -0.49 1.23
N LEU A 85 -9.82 -0.04 1.94
CA LEU A 85 -8.57 -0.80 2.07
C LEU A 85 -8.82 -2.14 2.78
N LYS A 86 -9.64 -2.15 3.83
CA LYS A 86 -10.02 -3.37 4.52
C LYS A 86 -10.70 -4.37 3.57
N GLU A 87 -11.59 -3.90 2.70
CA GLU A 87 -12.24 -4.73 1.68
C GLU A 87 -11.24 -5.26 0.64
N VAL A 88 -10.30 -4.42 0.19
CA VAL A 88 -9.22 -4.84 -0.72
C VAL A 88 -8.39 -5.96 -0.11
N LEU A 89 -7.96 -5.79 1.14
CA LEU A 89 -7.12 -6.76 1.86
C LEU A 89 -7.88 -8.05 2.21
N ALA A 90 -9.17 -7.97 2.52
CA ALA A 90 -10.00 -9.15 2.80
C ALA A 90 -10.19 -10.03 1.56
N ASN A 91 -10.26 -9.42 0.37
CA ASN A 91 -10.38 -10.13 -0.90
C ASN A 91 -9.02 -10.41 -1.56
N PHE A 92 -7.93 -10.22 -0.83
CA PHE A 92 -6.59 -10.43 -1.38
C PHE A 92 -6.28 -11.93 -1.37
N PRO A 93 -5.83 -12.50 -2.51
CA PRO A 93 -5.59 -13.95 -2.62
C PRO A 93 -4.48 -14.44 -1.68
N VAL A 94 -3.62 -13.51 -1.26
CA VAL A 94 -2.50 -13.73 -0.37
C VAL A 94 -2.91 -13.25 1.03
N THR A 95 -3.34 -14.19 1.87
CA THR A 95 -3.92 -13.90 3.18
C THR A 95 -2.87 -13.42 4.19
N ASN A 96 -3.33 -12.67 5.20
CA ASN A 96 -2.61 -12.26 6.44
C ASN A 96 -1.84 -10.92 6.47
N ILE A 97 -2.26 -9.90 5.73
CA ILE A 97 -1.76 -8.52 5.93
C ILE A 97 -2.57 -7.84 7.06
N PRO A 98 -1.96 -7.52 8.23
CA PRO A 98 -2.69 -6.97 9.35
C PRO A 98 -3.09 -5.51 9.10
N LEU A 99 -4.39 -5.20 9.23
CA LEU A 99 -4.90 -3.83 9.26
C LEU A 99 -5.41 -3.50 10.66
N ASN A 100 -4.49 -3.39 11.61
CA ASN A 100 -4.79 -3.04 13.00
C ASN A 100 -4.49 -1.57 13.27
N LYS A 101 -5.44 -0.84 13.85
CA LYS A 101 -5.20 0.53 14.32
C LYS A 101 -4.25 0.47 15.52
N LYS A 102 -2.98 0.80 15.33
CA LYS A 102 -2.11 1.13 16.46
C LYS A 102 -2.53 2.51 17.00
N LYS A 103 -2.97 2.56 18.26
CA LYS A 103 -3.49 3.77 18.93
C LYS A 103 -2.41 4.79 19.32
N HIS A 104 -1.13 4.59 19.00
CA HIS A 104 -0.06 5.46 19.46
C HIS A 104 0.95 5.76 18.37
N MET A 105 0.87 6.98 17.83
CA MET A 105 2.04 7.78 17.45
C MET A 105 1.62 9.24 17.43
N LEU A 106 1.47 9.79 18.65
CA LEU A 106 1.75 11.21 18.86
C LEU A 106 3.28 11.29 18.80
N LEU A 107 3.80 11.82 17.69
CA LEU A 107 5.10 12.49 17.71
C LEU A 107 4.86 13.91 18.23
#